data_AF-A0A554LWS0-F1
#
_entry.id   AF-A0A554LWS0-F1
#
_cell.length_a   1.000
_cell.length_b   1.000
_cell.length_c   1.000
_cell.angle_alpha   90.00
_cell.angle_beta   90.00
_cell.angle_gamma   90.00
#
_symmetry.space_group_name_H-M   'P 1'
#
loop_
_entity.id
_entity.type
_entity.pdbx_description
1 polymer ?
#
loop_
_entity_poly.entity_id
_entity_poly.type
_entity_poly.pdbx_seq_one_letter_code
_entity_poly.pdbx_strand_id
1 'polypeptide(L)'
;MQKETPNISRSPREKNPHVVSILDYTRPMKASLVIADFLKHKGVPCVFEVVGGMITHILDALHNRQIPIISMHHEQGAAFAADAVGRMTGVPGVAMATSGPGATNLLTGIGSCFFDSSPAVFLTGQVNRYELKGDRAIRQLGFQEADIVSMAAPITKAAWQVKEATDVLPSLERAFAIASDGRPGPVLVDIPMDLQRSDIPAWIASPELVQTEKPLALDDVWKHLLVASRPLLLVGNGVRAAGAAELCARFVEHTGIPVVHSLLGLDVLPRSHPLSIGMIGAYGNRWANLAVGRSDCIIVLGSRLDIRQTGADTVSWKGNRMIMHIDCNPAEINSRILGCTPVVSDVHGFLVQALRDCPQTQAHKYSGWLEEIRALRTQWPDTLELQNVQGIHPNVFMHELSQHARNAAAYVVDVGQHQMWAAQSLELRAGQRFLTSGGMGAMGFSLPAAIGTALVSRPHPVVVIAGDGSFQLNIQELQTVVRNRLPLKIVILHNHCHGMVRQFQETYFEKRYQSTVWGYSAPDFARIAEAYGIQARTLTDPSETDELLRWLWTDPAKPQLLQVMIDPQLNVYPKIAFGRPMTEMEPHAKPIEQEGT
;
A
#
# COMPACT_ATOMS: atom_id res chain seq x y z
N MET A 1 -22.52 71.96 -9.29
CA MET A 1 -22.25 71.78 -10.74
C MET A 1 -21.79 70.34 -10.95
N GLN A 2 -22.52 69.63 -11.81
CA GLN A 2 -22.17 68.40 -12.54
C GLN A 2 -21.86 67.09 -11.79
N LYS A 3 -22.55 66.07 -12.31
CA LYS A 3 -22.53 64.64 -12.00
C LYS A 3 -21.30 63.99 -12.61
N GLU A 4 -20.71 63.01 -11.91
CA GLU A 4 -19.91 61.97 -12.56
C GLU A 4 -20.31 60.58 -12.02
N THR A 5 -20.59 59.71 -12.97
CA THR A 5 -20.95 58.29 -12.88
C THR A 5 -19.81 57.42 -12.35
N PRO A 6 -20.07 56.36 -11.56
CA PRO A 6 -19.03 55.40 -11.18
C PRO A 6 -18.71 54.46 -12.34
N ASN A 7 -17.40 54.37 -12.62
CA ASN A 7 -16.78 53.52 -13.61
C ASN A 7 -16.82 52.05 -13.16
N ILE A 8 -17.36 51.17 -14.01
CA ILE A 8 -17.42 49.71 -13.79
C ILE A 8 -15.99 49.16 -13.91
N SER A 9 -15.34 48.89 -12.77
CA SER A 9 -14.02 48.26 -12.74
C SER A 9 -14.13 46.76 -13.02
N ARG A 10 -13.43 46.34 -14.07
CA ARG A 10 -13.28 44.99 -14.60
C ARG A 10 -12.91 43.97 -13.51
N SER A 11 -13.53 42.80 -13.56
CA SER A 11 -13.22 41.65 -12.71
C SER A 11 -11.75 41.22 -12.86
N PRO A 12 -11.13 40.64 -11.80
CA PRO A 12 -9.83 40.00 -11.93
C PRO A 12 -10.00 38.77 -12.81
N ARG A 13 -9.25 38.71 -13.92
CA ARG A 13 -9.09 37.50 -14.72
C ARG A 13 -8.68 36.35 -13.81
N GLU A 14 -9.52 35.32 -13.74
CA GLU A 14 -9.18 34.03 -13.19
C GLU A 14 -7.87 33.55 -13.82
N LYS A 15 -6.85 33.34 -12.98
CA LYS A 15 -5.64 32.66 -13.38
C LYS A 15 -5.99 31.20 -13.59
N ASN A 16 -6.01 30.78 -14.85
CA ASN A 16 -6.09 29.39 -15.27
C ASN A 16 -4.95 28.58 -14.58
N PRO A 17 -5.23 27.55 -13.77
CA PRO A 17 -4.20 26.89 -12.96
C PRO A 17 -3.53 25.72 -13.69
N HIS A 18 -3.28 25.81 -15.00
CA HIS A 18 -2.56 24.74 -15.72
C HIS A 18 -1.68 25.32 -16.82
N VAL A 19 -0.57 25.94 -16.44
CA VAL A 19 0.59 26.09 -17.32
C VAL A 19 1.76 25.42 -16.61
N VAL A 20 2.00 24.17 -16.99
CA VAL A 20 3.20 23.41 -16.57
C VAL A 20 4.40 24.13 -17.18
N SER A 21 5.33 24.60 -16.34
CA SER A 21 6.54 25.27 -16.83
C SER A 21 7.35 24.27 -17.66
N ILE A 22 7.55 24.57 -18.94
CA ILE A 22 8.47 23.83 -19.79
C ILE A 22 9.87 23.91 -19.14
N LEU A 23 10.50 22.75 -18.89
CA LEU A 23 11.91 22.71 -18.55
C LEU A 23 12.69 23.22 -19.78
N ASP A 24 13.18 24.44 -19.71
CA ASP A 24 13.92 25.08 -20.80
C ASP A 24 15.43 25.01 -20.51
N TYR A 25 16.08 23.95 -20.98
CA TYR A 25 17.53 23.78 -20.84
C TYR A 25 18.22 24.42 -22.05
N THR A 26 18.44 25.74 -22.00
CA THR A 26 19.06 26.50 -23.10
C THR A 26 20.59 26.35 -23.20
N ARG A 27 21.22 25.57 -22.30
CA ARG A 27 22.68 25.34 -22.25
C ARG A 27 23.00 23.89 -21.87
N PRO A 28 24.15 23.34 -22.29
CA PRO A 28 24.61 22.03 -21.85
C PRO A 28 24.67 21.93 -20.32
N MET A 29 24.25 20.79 -19.78
CA MET A 29 24.19 20.55 -18.33
C MET A 29 24.56 19.11 -17.99
N LYS A 30 25.14 18.89 -16.81
CA LYS A 30 25.42 17.55 -16.31
C LYS A 30 24.15 16.71 -16.20
N ALA A 31 24.22 15.46 -16.63
CA ALA A 31 23.09 14.53 -16.57
C ALA A 31 22.46 14.44 -15.17
N SER A 32 23.28 14.38 -14.13
CA SER A 32 22.85 14.40 -12.73
C SER A 32 21.97 15.62 -12.36
N LEU A 33 22.29 16.81 -12.87
CA LEU A 33 21.46 18.01 -12.66
C LEU A 33 20.12 17.93 -13.42
N VAL A 34 20.13 17.37 -14.64
CA VAL A 34 18.90 17.12 -15.41
C VAL A 34 17.99 16.13 -14.68
N ILE A 35 18.55 15.07 -14.08
CA ILE A 35 17.80 14.12 -13.24
C ILE A 35 17.15 14.87 -12.07
N ALA A 36 17.92 15.68 -11.35
CA ALA A 36 17.39 16.46 -10.22
C ALA A 36 16.27 17.43 -10.66
N ASP A 37 16.49 18.20 -11.72
CA ASP A 37 15.49 19.14 -12.22
C ASP A 37 14.22 18.43 -12.72
N PHE A 38 14.36 17.25 -13.34
CA PHE A 38 13.24 16.40 -13.74
C PHE A 38 12.42 15.89 -12.54
N LEU A 39 13.07 15.33 -11.51
CA LEU A 39 12.36 14.83 -10.32
C LEU A 39 11.60 15.95 -9.60
N LYS A 40 12.21 17.13 -9.51
CA LYS A 40 11.56 18.33 -8.96
C LYS A 40 10.34 18.73 -9.79
N HIS A 41 10.46 18.69 -11.12
CA HIS A 41 9.37 19.02 -12.03
C HIS A 41 8.21 18.02 -11.96
N LYS A 42 8.50 16.72 -11.82
CA LYS A 42 7.49 15.67 -11.61
C LYS A 42 6.87 15.68 -10.21
N GLY A 43 7.23 16.63 -9.35
CA GLY A 43 6.63 16.80 -8.03
C GLY A 43 7.03 15.72 -7.02
N VAL A 44 8.19 15.08 -7.20
CA VAL A 44 8.71 14.07 -6.26
C VAL A 44 8.94 14.74 -4.90
N PRO A 45 8.24 14.33 -3.82
CA PRO A 45 8.29 15.04 -2.55
C PRO A 45 9.61 14.85 -1.81
N CYS A 46 10.22 13.68 -1.95
CA CYS A 46 11.51 13.32 -1.39
C CYS A 46 12.08 12.08 -2.09
N VAL A 47 13.38 11.87 -1.93
CA VAL A 47 14.11 10.70 -2.43
C VAL A 47 14.74 9.95 -1.25
N PHE A 48 14.56 8.63 -1.22
CA PHE A 48 15.15 7.76 -0.20
C PHE A 48 16.42 7.11 -0.75
N GLU A 49 17.51 7.16 0.00
CA GLU A 49 18.80 6.66 -0.50
C GLU A 49 19.65 5.97 0.56
N VAL A 50 20.51 5.06 0.12
CA VAL A 50 21.71 4.69 0.87
C VAL A 50 22.93 5.01 0.02
N VAL A 51 23.85 5.78 0.60
CA VAL A 51 24.95 6.38 -0.15
C VAL A 51 25.97 5.33 -0.57
N GLY A 52 26.48 5.46 -1.79
CA GLY A 52 27.63 4.71 -2.28
C GLY A 52 28.24 5.35 -3.52
N GLY A 53 29.43 4.89 -3.90
CA GLY A 53 30.26 5.56 -4.91
C GLY A 53 29.56 5.80 -6.24
N MET A 54 28.80 4.81 -6.74
CA MET A 54 28.24 4.83 -8.09
C MET A 54 27.00 5.70 -8.26
N ILE A 55 26.53 6.40 -7.22
CA ILE A 55 25.37 7.31 -7.31
C ILE A 55 25.68 8.74 -6.87
N THR A 56 26.95 9.01 -6.50
CA THR A 56 27.35 10.27 -5.84
C THR A 56 27.08 11.53 -6.66
N HIS A 57 27.19 11.48 -7.99
CA HIS A 57 26.90 12.63 -8.85
C HIS A 57 25.41 13.01 -8.82
N ILE A 58 24.51 12.02 -8.84
CA ILE A 58 23.06 12.27 -8.71
C ILE A 58 22.77 12.83 -7.32
N LEU A 59 23.35 12.23 -6.27
CA LEU A 59 23.15 12.68 -4.89
C LEU A 59 23.56 14.15 -4.68
N ASP A 60 24.72 14.55 -5.20
CA ASP A 60 25.20 15.94 -5.16
C ASP A 60 24.25 16.90 -5.90
N ALA A 61 23.77 16.50 -7.08
CA ALA A 61 22.81 17.29 -7.85
C ALA A 61 21.46 17.46 -7.15
N LEU A 62 20.94 16.41 -6.51
CA LEU A 62 19.70 16.49 -5.73
C LEU A 62 19.83 17.47 -4.56
N HIS A 63 20.96 17.43 -3.86
CA HIS A 63 21.27 18.38 -2.79
C HIS A 63 21.33 19.82 -3.34
N ASN A 64 22.03 20.02 -4.46
CA ASN A 64 22.13 21.32 -5.13
C ASN A 64 20.76 21.89 -5.52
N ARG A 65 19.82 21.04 -5.94
CA ARG A 65 18.45 21.43 -6.32
C ARG A 65 17.46 21.50 -5.16
N GLN A 66 17.93 21.24 -3.94
CA GLN A 66 17.14 21.24 -2.71
C GLN A 66 15.97 20.25 -2.78
N ILE A 67 16.16 19.12 -3.46
CA ILE A 67 15.22 18.01 -3.34
C ILE A 67 15.44 17.38 -1.97
N PRO A 68 14.40 17.14 -1.15
CA PRO A 68 14.57 16.48 0.13
C PRO A 68 15.14 15.07 -0.06
N ILE A 69 16.31 14.83 0.52
CA ILE A 69 16.98 13.53 0.54
C ILE A 69 16.85 12.93 1.93
N ILE A 70 16.41 11.67 1.99
CA ILE A 70 16.25 10.92 3.22
C ILE A 70 17.22 9.74 3.17
N SER A 71 18.38 9.90 3.83
CA SER A 71 19.34 8.80 3.94
C SER A 71 18.80 7.69 4.84
N MET A 72 18.63 6.50 4.32
CA MET A 72 18.19 5.32 5.07
C MET A 72 19.42 4.57 5.60
N HIS A 73 19.21 3.59 6.46
CA HIS A 73 20.29 2.72 6.95
C HIS A 73 20.41 1.41 6.14
N HIS A 74 19.38 1.06 5.36
CA HIS A 74 19.41 -0.07 4.43
C HIS A 74 18.53 0.20 3.19
N GLU A 75 18.93 -0.26 2.01
CA GLU A 75 18.23 0.03 0.76
C GLU A 75 16.84 -0.62 0.72
N GLN A 76 16.66 -1.77 1.38
CA GLN A 76 15.33 -2.35 1.60
C GLN A 76 14.38 -1.33 2.28
N GLY A 77 14.88 -0.60 3.29
CA GLY A 77 14.13 0.46 3.96
C GLY A 77 13.81 1.62 3.01
N ALA A 78 14.77 2.03 2.18
CA ALA A 78 14.55 3.06 1.16
C ALA A 78 13.45 2.65 0.16
N ALA A 79 13.46 1.39 -0.28
CA ALA A 79 12.48 0.87 -1.21
C ALA A 79 11.06 0.85 -0.61
N PHE A 80 10.89 0.41 0.64
CA PHE A 80 9.59 0.43 1.31
C PHE A 80 9.08 1.84 1.62
N ALA A 81 9.98 2.79 1.94
CA ALA A 81 9.61 4.19 2.12
C ALA A 81 9.12 4.82 0.80
N ALA A 82 9.79 4.52 -0.33
CA ALA A 82 9.36 4.94 -1.66
C ALA A 82 8.01 4.30 -2.05
N ASP A 83 7.80 3.00 -1.77
CA ASP A 83 6.52 2.30 -1.95
C ASP A 83 5.37 3.09 -1.30
N ALA A 84 5.55 3.45 -0.01
CA ALA A 84 4.54 4.18 0.74
C ALA A 84 4.26 5.59 0.15
N VAL A 85 5.30 6.33 -0.27
CA VAL A 85 5.10 7.64 -0.91
C VAL A 85 4.28 7.51 -2.20
N GLY A 86 4.57 6.50 -3.02
CA GLY A 86 3.79 6.20 -4.22
C GLY A 86 2.32 5.96 -3.93
N ARG A 87 2.01 5.12 -2.93
CA ARG A 87 0.63 4.82 -2.51
C ARG A 87 -0.09 6.02 -1.89
N MET A 88 0.65 6.92 -1.24
CA MET A 88 0.08 8.07 -0.54
C MET A 88 -0.25 9.22 -1.48
N THR A 89 0.60 9.45 -2.49
CA THR A 89 0.56 10.67 -3.31
C THR A 89 0.09 10.44 -4.74
N GLY A 90 0.21 9.21 -5.25
CA GLY A 90 0.01 8.90 -6.67
C GLY A 90 1.18 9.33 -7.57
N VAL A 91 2.11 10.15 -7.07
CA VAL A 91 3.39 10.44 -7.73
C VAL A 91 4.33 9.27 -7.48
N PRO A 92 5.05 8.74 -8.50
CA PRO A 92 5.99 7.64 -8.29
C PRO A 92 6.98 7.93 -7.17
N GLY A 93 7.00 7.07 -6.15
CA GLY A 93 8.00 7.15 -5.09
C GLY A 93 9.39 6.83 -5.62
N VAL A 94 10.42 7.53 -5.13
CA VAL A 94 11.79 7.38 -5.67
C VAL A 94 12.73 6.87 -4.60
N ALA A 95 13.36 5.73 -4.86
CA ALA A 95 14.47 5.21 -4.08
C ALA A 95 15.73 5.14 -4.95
N MET A 96 16.88 5.42 -4.32
CA MET A 96 18.20 5.39 -4.94
C MET A 96 19.13 4.45 -4.21
N ALA A 97 19.95 3.73 -4.96
CA ALA A 97 21.06 2.96 -4.42
C ALA A 97 22.30 3.06 -5.31
N THR A 98 23.46 2.79 -4.74
CA THR A 98 24.69 2.51 -5.51
C THR A 98 24.58 1.20 -6.29
N SER A 99 25.63 0.83 -7.02
CA SER A 99 25.72 -0.44 -7.76
C SER A 99 25.79 -1.66 -6.84
N GLY A 100 25.77 -2.85 -7.44
CA GLY A 100 26.11 -4.10 -6.76
C GLY A 100 25.20 -4.37 -5.56
N PRO A 101 25.75 -4.46 -4.33
CA PRO A 101 24.97 -4.82 -3.15
C PRO A 101 23.82 -3.84 -2.87
N GLY A 102 24.02 -2.53 -3.10
CA GLY A 102 22.97 -1.55 -2.85
C GLY A 102 21.78 -1.75 -3.77
N ALA A 103 22.05 -1.92 -5.06
CA ALA A 103 21.05 -2.26 -6.06
C ALA A 103 20.29 -3.56 -5.72
N THR A 104 20.99 -4.62 -5.31
CA THR A 104 20.35 -5.90 -4.95
C THR A 104 19.51 -5.81 -3.67
N ASN A 105 19.89 -4.96 -2.72
CA ASN A 105 19.14 -4.76 -1.48
C ASN A 105 17.77 -4.07 -1.70
N LEU A 106 17.56 -3.41 -2.85
CA LEU A 106 16.26 -2.84 -3.22
C LEU A 106 15.22 -3.90 -3.63
N LEU A 107 15.65 -5.10 -4.06
CA LEU A 107 14.80 -6.07 -4.77
C LEU A 107 13.57 -6.50 -3.97
N THR A 108 13.66 -6.67 -2.65
CA THR A 108 12.48 -7.01 -1.82
C THR A 108 11.42 -5.91 -1.84
N GLY A 109 11.83 -4.65 -1.74
CA GLY A 109 10.91 -3.52 -1.79
C GLY A 109 10.35 -3.26 -3.19
N ILE A 110 11.17 -3.48 -4.24
CA ILE A 110 10.71 -3.51 -5.63
C ILE A 110 9.60 -4.56 -5.80
N GLY A 111 9.81 -5.78 -5.30
CA GLY A 111 8.81 -6.84 -5.32
C GLY A 111 7.51 -6.43 -4.59
N SER A 112 7.61 -5.81 -3.42
CA SER A 112 6.45 -5.26 -2.70
C SER A 112 5.66 -4.27 -3.55
N CYS A 113 6.32 -3.30 -4.21
CA CYS A 113 5.67 -2.37 -5.12
C CYS A 113 4.96 -3.08 -6.29
N PHE A 114 5.60 -4.10 -6.87
CA PHE A 114 5.06 -4.82 -8.02
C PHE A 114 3.78 -5.57 -7.67
N PHE A 115 3.81 -6.38 -6.61
CA PHE A 115 2.67 -7.20 -6.23
C PHE A 115 1.49 -6.38 -5.69
N ASP A 116 1.75 -5.22 -5.07
CA ASP A 116 0.71 -4.32 -4.55
C ASP A 116 0.32 -3.20 -5.52
N SER A 117 0.98 -3.10 -6.67
CA SER A 117 0.69 -2.13 -7.74
C SER A 117 0.92 -0.69 -7.32
N SER A 118 2.09 -0.43 -6.74
CA SER A 118 2.51 0.87 -6.24
C SER A 118 3.39 1.59 -7.27
N PRO A 119 3.10 2.85 -7.63
CA PRO A 119 3.95 3.58 -8.56
C PRO A 119 5.28 3.95 -7.90
N ALA A 120 6.38 3.47 -8.46
CA ALA A 120 7.72 3.75 -7.94
C ALA A 120 8.78 3.71 -9.04
N VAL A 121 9.82 4.52 -8.90
CA VAL A 121 10.99 4.51 -9.79
C VAL A 121 12.25 4.32 -8.94
N PHE A 122 13.00 3.27 -9.25
CA PHE A 122 14.23 2.90 -8.56
C PHE A 122 15.41 3.28 -9.43
N LEU A 123 16.26 4.19 -8.94
CA LEU A 123 17.46 4.60 -9.66
C LEU A 123 18.66 3.90 -9.04
N THR A 124 19.37 3.11 -9.83
CA THR A 124 20.59 2.43 -9.38
C THR A 124 21.80 3.04 -10.06
N GLY A 125 22.86 3.25 -9.29
CA GLY A 125 24.17 3.56 -9.82
C GLY A 125 24.78 2.32 -10.44
N GLN A 126 25.63 2.48 -11.44
CA GLN A 126 26.43 1.39 -12.00
C GLN A 126 27.88 1.82 -12.18
N VAL A 127 28.80 0.85 -12.24
CA VAL A 127 30.18 1.09 -12.66
C VAL A 127 30.24 1.85 -13.99
N ASN A 128 31.37 2.50 -14.27
CA ASN A 128 31.51 3.22 -15.53
C ASN A 128 31.31 2.24 -16.70
N ARG A 129 30.78 2.70 -17.84
CA ARG A 129 30.50 1.82 -18.98
C ARG A 129 31.72 1.02 -19.46
N TYR A 130 32.92 1.59 -19.37
CA TYR A 130 34.19 0.93 -19.72
C TYR A 130 34.67 -0.10 -18.68
N GLU A 131 34.06 -0.15 -17.49
CA GLU A 131 34.29 -1.13 -16.44
C GLU A 131 33.25 -2.26 -16.47
N LEU A 132 32.22 -2.18 -17.32
CA LEU A 132 31.22 -3.23 -17.46
C LEU A 132 31.82 -4.48 -18.11
N LYS A 133 31.46 -5.67 -17.59
CA LYS A 133 31.88 -6.94 -18.17
C LYS A 133 31.33 -7.13 -19.59
N GLY A 134 30.15 -6.58 -19.89
CA GLY A 134 29.45 -6.79 -21.15
C GLY A 134 29.18 -8.28 -21.41
N ASP A 135 29.48 -8.74 -22.62
CA ASP A 135 29.26 -10.12 -23.07
C ASP A 135 30.43 -11.07 -22.72
N ARG A 136 31.42 -10.59 -21.96
CA ARG A 136 32.57 -11.42 -21.57
C ARG A 136 32.10 -12.57 -20.67
N ALA A 137 32.61 -13.77 -20.92
CA ALA A 137 32.35 -14.98 -20.13
C ALA A 137 33.09 -15.00 -18.77
N ILE A 138 33.00 -13.90 -18.03
CA ILE A 138 33.53 -13.71 -16.68
C ILE A 138 32.37 -13.37 -15.74
N ARG A 139 32.56 -13.54 -14.43
CA ARG A 139 31.50 -13.23 -13.44
C ARG A 139 31.31 -11.73 -13.24
N GLN A 140 32.40 -10.97 -13.28
CA GLN A 140 32.43 -9.55 -12.95
C GLN A 140 33.69 -8.91 -13.57
N LEU A 141 33.60 -7.68 -14.06
CA LEU A 141 34.75 -6.85 -14.44
C LEU A 141 34.90 -5.66 -13.50
N GLY A 142 33.81 -4.91 -13.30
CA GLY A 142 33.80 -3.71 -12.46
C GLY A 142 33.60 -4.05 -10.98
N PHE A 143 34.29 -3.33 -10.10
CA PHE A 143 34.06 -3.48 -8.66
C PHE A 143 32.61 -3.10 -8.31
N GLN A 144 31.91 -3.98 -7.59
CA GLN A 144 30.47 -3.84 -7.30
C GLN A 144 29.58 -3.77 -8.56
N GLU A 145 30.01 -4.32 -9.69
CA GLU A 145 29.12 -4.55 -10.83
C GLU A 145 28.15 -5.70 -10.52
N ALA A 146 26.86 -5.47 -10.75
CA ALA A 146 25.84 -6.52 -10.75
C ALA A 146 24.83 -6.28 -11.89
N ASP A 147 24.33 -7.37 -12.48
CA ASP A 147 23.30 -7.33 -13.51
C ASP A 147 21.91 -7.11 -12.88
N ILE A 148 21.73 -5.93 -12.28
CA ILE A 148 20.51 -5.57 -11.58
C ILE A 148 19.29 -5.54 -12.51
N VAL A 149 19.48 -5.18 -13.78
CA VAL A 149 18.39 -5.12 -14.76
C VAL A 149 17.77 -6.49 -14.95
N SER A 150 18.58 -7.53 -15.19
CA SER A 150 18.07 -8.91 -15.32
C SER A 150 17.48 -9.43 -14.02
N MET A 151 18.08 -9.08 -12.86
CA MET A 151 17.58 -9.49 -11.55
C MET A 151 16.22 -8.87 -11.20
N ALA A 152 15.98 -7.62 -11.59
CA ALA A 152 14.75 -6.88 -11.29
C ALA A 152 13.64 -7.08 -12.32
N ALA A 153 13.96 -7.55 -13.54
CA ALA A 153 13.01 -7.77 -14.62
C ALA A 153 11.71 -8.53 -14.22
N PRO A 154 11.74 -9.65 -13.47
CA PRO A 154 10.51 -10.39 -13.13
C PRO A 154 9.63 -9.70 -12.08
N ILE A 155 10.13 -8.65 -11.42
CA ILE A 155 9.44 -7.93 -10.35
C ILE A 155 9.34 -6.43 -10.65
N THR A 156 9.44 -6.04 -11.93
CA THR A 156 9.26 -4.66 -12.39
C THR A 156 8.31 -4.62 -13.59
N LYS A 157 7.66 -3.47 -13.81
CA LYS A 157 6.95 -3.22 -15.07
C LYS A 157 7.94 -3.09 -16.23
N ALA A 158 9.12 -2.53 -15.94
CA ALA A 158 10.23 -2.44 -16.85
C ALA A 158 11.52 -2.18 -16.06
N ALA A 159 12.64 -2.66 -16.60
CA ALA A 159 13.98 -2.37 -16.09
C ALA A 159 14.93 -2.18 -17.27
N TRP A 160 15.80 -1.18 -17.21
CA TRP A 160 16.85 -1.00 -18.22
C TRP A 160 18.05 -0.22 -17.67
N GLN A 161 19.17 -0.35 -18.37
CA GLN A 161 20.37 0.46 -18.14
C GLN A 161 20.48 1.53 -19.22
N VAL A 162 20.68 2.78 -18.80
CA VAL A 162 20.94 3.91 -19.70
C VAL A 162 22.28 3.73 -20.39
N LYS A 163 22.31 3.88 -21.71
CA LYS A 163 23.51 3.62 -22.52
C LYS A 163 24.26 4.88 -22.91
N GLU A 164 23.57 5.98 -23.19
CA GLU A 164 24.17 7.27 -23.52
C GLU A 164 23.63 8.41 -22.64
N ALA A 165 24.42 9.48 -22.49
CA ALA A 165 24.04 10.63 -21.67
C ALA A 165 22.75 11.31 -22.17
N THR A 166 22.56 11.36 -23.50
CA THR A 166 21.36 11.91 -24.14
C THR A 166 20.08 11.12 -23.86
N ASP A 167 20.20 9.87 -23.40
CA ASP A 167 19.06 8.99 -23.12
C ASP A 167 18.56 9.10 -21.68
N VAL A 168 19.27 9.81 -20.80
CA VAL A 168 18.92 9.92 -19.36
C VAL A 168 17.52 10.50 -19.17
N LEU A 169 17.22 11.63 -19.82
CA LEU A 169 15.93 12.29 -19.67
C LEU A 169 14.78 11.51 -20.34
N PRO A 170 14.89 11.06 -21.61
CA PRO A 170 13.88 10.18 -22.21
C PRO A 170 13.64 8.89 -21.40
N SER A 171 14.69 8.34 -20.78
CA SER A 171 14.56 7.20 -19.87
C SER A 171 13.71 7.58 -18.66
N LEU A 172 13.99 8.69 -17.99
CA LEU A 172 13.20 9.10 -16.83
C LEU A 172 11.73 9.41 -17.18
N GLU A 173 11.48 10.09 -18.29
CA GLU A 173 10.11 10.33 -18.79
C GLU A 173 9.36 9.03 -19.00
N ARG A 174 9.98 8.08 -19.70
CA ARG A 174 9.42 6.76 -19.93
C ARG A 174 9.21 5.99 -18.62
N ALA A 175 10.14 6.08 -17.68
CA ALA A 175 10.04 5.39 -16.40
C ALA A 175 8.85 5.87 -15.57
N PHE A 176 8.67 7.20 -15.46
CA PHE A 176 7.53 7.78 -14.73
C PHE A 176 6.19 7.48 -15.41
N ALA A 177 6.15 7.52 -16.75
CA ALA A 177 4.97 7.14 -17.52
C ALA A 177 4.60 5.67 -17.26
N ILE A 178 5.55 4.74 -17.43
CA ILE A 178 5.32 3.30 -17.21
C ILE A 178 4.94 3.03 -15.75
N ALA A 179 5.58 3.67 -14.77
CA ALA A 179 5.31 3.43 -13.36
C ALA A 179 3.85 3.76 -12.97
N SER A 180 3.24 4.72 -13.67
CA SER A 180 1.89 5.22 -13.37
C SER A 180 0.80 4.67 -14.30
N ASP A 181 1.15 4.29 -15.53
CA ASP A 181 0.20 3.88 -16.57
C ASP A 181 -0.55 2.58 -16.25
N GLY A 182 -1.84 2.50 -16.63
CA GLY A 182 -2.70 1.34 -16.42
C GLY A 182 -2.68 0.85 -14.97
N ARG A 183 -2.20 -0.38 -14.75
CA ARG A 183 -1.90 -0.88 -13.40
C ARG A 183 -0.54 -0.34 -12.94
N PRO A 184 -0.47 0.50 -11.89
CA PRO A 184 0.79 1.09 -11.48
C PRO A 184 1.79 0.04 -10.98
N GLY A 185 3.07 0.36 -10.98
CA GLY A 185 4.11 -0.55 -10.52
C GLY A 185 5.52 0.02 -10.63
N PRO A 186 6.52 -0.75 -10.20
CA PRO A 186 7.89 -0.27 -10.10
C PRO A 186 8.62 -0.32 -11.44
N VAL A 187 9.46 0.68 -11.70
CA VAL A 187 10.40 0.71 -12.82
C VAL A 187 11.82 0.88 -12.27
N LEU A 188 12.79 0.15 -12.82
CA LEU A 188 14.20 0.31 -12.48
C LEU A 188 14.97 0.97 -13.62
N VAL A 189 15.74 2.01 -13.31
CA VAL A 189 16.64 2.70 -14.24
C VAL A 189 18.06 2.64 -13.69
N ASP A 190 18.92 1.87 -14.35
CA ASP A 190 20.33 1.71 -13.99
C ASP A 190 21.18 2.73 -14.75
N ILE A 191 21.94 3.57 -14.04
CA ILE A 191 22.64 4.74 -14.60
C ILE A 191 24.15 4.63 -14.31
N PRO A 192 24.98 4.25 -15.31
CA PRO A 192 26.43 4.23 -15.20
C PRO A 192 27.04 5.56 -14.72
N MET A 193 28.06 5.44 -13.86
CA MET A 193 28.74 6.55 -13.21
C MET A 193 29.30 7.60 -14.17
N ASP A 194 29.87 7.18 -15.31
CA ASP A 194 30.39 8.09 -16.34
C ASP A 194 29.29 8.90 -17.02
N LEU A 195 28.08 8.33 -17.17
CA LEU A 195 26.94 9.07 -17.71
C LEU A 195 26.45 10.16 -16.76
N GLN A 196 26.43 9.90 -15.45
CA GLN A 196 25.95 10.88 -14.46
C GLN A 196 26.73 12.20 -14.47
N ARG A 197 28.02 12.15 -14.83
CA ARG A 197 28.92 13.31 -14.95
C ARG A 197 29.13 13.79 -16.38
N SER A 198 28.47 13.18 -17.35
CA SER A 198 28.51 13.61 -18.75
C SER A 198 27.61 14.83 -18.96
N ASP A 199 27.97 15.68 -19.91
CA ASP A 199 27.14 16.81 -20.32
C ASP A 199 26.08 16.35 -21.32
N ILE A 200 24.84 16.76 -21.09
CA ILE A 200 23.71 16.57 -22.00
C ILE A 200 23.51 17.88 -22.77
N PRO A 201 23.31 17.85 -24.11
CA PRO A 201 22.98 19.03 -24.90
C PRO A 201 21.71 19.74 -24.41
N ALA A 202 21.55 20.99 -24.84
CA ALA A 202 20.32 21.75 -24.63
C ALA A 202 19.09 20.97 -25.14
N TRP A 203 18.03 20.91 -24.34
CA TRP A 203 16.83 20.11 -24.60
C TRP A 203 15.55 20.93 -24.40
N ILE A 204 14.56 20.66 -25.25
CA ILE A 204 13.21 21.26 -25.19
C ILE A 204 12.22 20.13 -24.91
N ALA A 205 11.38 20.32 -23.88
CA ALA A 205 10.38 19.33 -23.51
C ALA A 205 9.37 19.07 -24.63
N SER A 206 9.01 17.80 -24.79
CA SER A 206 7.90 17.41 -25.65
C SER A 206 6.57 17.60 -24.90
N PRO A 207 5.50 18.08 -25.55
CA PRO A 207 4.21 18.24 -24.91
C PRO A 207 3.64 16.89 -24.47
N GLU A 208 3.01 16.85 -23.29
CA GLU A 208 2.30 15.67 -22.81
C GLU A 208 1.11 15.34 -23.72
N LEU A 209 1.01 14.07 -24.13
CA LEU A 209 -0.15 13.57 -24.88
C LEU A 209 -1.31 13.35 -23.91
N VAL A 210 -2.39 14.12 -24.08
CA VAL A 210 -3.64 13.89 -23.35
C VAL A 210 -4.34 12.70 -23.98
N GLN A 211 -4.53 11.61 -23.22
CA GLN A 211 -5.38 10.51 -23.65
C GLN A 211 -6.85 10.93 -23.56
N THR A 212 -7.60 10.70 -24.63
CA THR A 212 -9.06 10.87 -24.65
C THR A 212 -9.73 9.62 -24.11
N GLU A 213 -10.57 9.76 -23.08
CA GLU A 213 -11.40 8.68 -22.56
C GLU A 213 -12.36 8.16 -23.63
N LYS A 214 -12.45 6.82 -23.78
CA LYS A 214 -13.47 6.19 -24.62
C LYS A 214 -14.74 5.97 -23.78
N PRO A 215 -15.93 6.29 -24.31
CA PRO A 215 -17.17 6.04 -23.58
C PRO A 215 -17.38 4.54 -23.34
N LEU A 216 -17.73 4.19 -22.11
CA LEU A 216 -18.06 2.82 -21.69
C LEU A 216 -19.57 2.62 -21.79
N ALA A 217 -20.00 1.51 -22.40
CA ALA A 217 -21.41 1.12 -22.37
C ALA A 217 -21.70 0.35 -21.07
N LEU A 218 -22.52 0.94 -20.19
CA LEU A 218 -22.82 0.40 -18.86
C LEU A 218 -24.26 -0.14 -18.73
N ASP A 219 -25.00 -0.25 -19.83
CA ASP A 219 -26.40 -0.71 -19.82
C ASP A 219 -26.58 -2.08 -19.17
N ASP A 220 -25.67 -3.02 -19.49
CA ASP A 220 -25.70 -4.36 -18.90
C ASP A 220 -25.38 -4.34 -17.40
N VAL A 221 -24.49 -3.44 -16.95
CA VAL A 221 -24.19 -3.28 -15.51
C VAL A 221 -25.45 -2.85 -14.76
N TRP A 222 -26.13 -1.81 -15.27
CA TRP A 222 -27.35 -1.30 -14.66
C TRP A 222 -28.50 -2.31 -14.72
N LYS A 223 -28.66 -3.03 -15.84
CA LYS A 223 -29.69 -4.07 -16.00
C LYS A 223 -29.58 -5.16 -14.93
N HIS A 224 -28.36 -5.64 -14.66
CA HIS A 224 -28.14 -6.68 -13.65
C HIS A 224 -28.26 -6.12 -12.22
N LEU A 225 -27.77 -4.91 -11.97
CA LEU A 225 -27.96 -4.24 -10.67
C LEU A 225 -29.43 -4.01 -10.33
N LEU A 226 -30.24 -3.65 -11.32
CA LEU A 226 -31.67 -3.39 -11.16
C LEU A 226 -32.45 -4.62 -10.67
N VAL A 227 -32.06 -5.83 -11.08
CA VAL A 227 -32.73 -7.08 -10.69
C VAL A 227 -32.11 -7.77 -9.48
N ALA A 228 -30.88 -7.39 -9.08
CA ALA A 228 -30.22 -7.95 -7.91
C ALA A 228 -30.99 -7.61 -6.62
N SER A 229 -31.08 -8.59 -5.71
CA SER A 229 -31.70 -8.43 -4.39
C SER A 229 -30.66 -8.32 -3.28
N ARG A 230 -29.50 -8.97 -3.42
CA ARG A 230 -28.40 -8.98 -2.43
C ARG A 230 -27.06 -8.64 -3.08
N PRO A 231 -26.93 -7.44 -3.71
CA PRO A 231 -25.67 -7.05 -4.31
C PRO A 231 -24.62 -6.67 -3.26
N LEU A 232 -23.35 -6.80 -3.64
CA LEU A 232 -22.21 -6.27 -2.92
C LEU A 232 -21.27 -5.53 -3.88
N LEU A 233 -20.63 -4.47 -3.39
CA LEU A 233 -19.42 -3.92 -4.01
C LEU A 233 -18.20 -4.51 -3.30
N LEU A 234 -17.31 -5.14 -4.06
CA LEU A 234 -15.99 -5.54 -3.58
C LEU A 234 -14.97 -4.50 -4.02
N VAL A 235 -14.47 -3.73 -3.06
CA VAL A 235 -13.52 -2.65 -3.28
C VAL A 235 -12.10 -3.14 -3.03
N GLY A 236 -11.24 -3.00 -4.05
CA GLY A 236 -9.81 -3.30 -3.97
C GLY A 236 -8.91 -2.07 -4.05
N ASN A 237 -7.59 -2.32 -4.11
CA ASN A 237 -6.57 -1.26 -4.19
C ASN A 237 -6.73 -0.39 -5.46
N GLY A 238 -7.29 -0.94 -6.54
CA GLY A 238 -7.47 -0.23 -7.80
C GLY A 238 -8.31 1.04 -7.67
N VAL A 239 -9.19 1.14 -6.67
CA VAL A 239 -9.91 2.39 -6.38
C VAL A 239 -8.95 3.50 -5.92
N ARG A 240 -8.00 3.19 -5.02
CA ARG A 240 -6.97 4.15 -4.57
C ARG A 240 -5.97 4.45 -5.68
N ALA A 241 -5.50 3.42 -6.36
CA ALA A 241 -4.54 3.54 -7.45
C ALA A 241 -5.05 4.43 -8.60
N ALA A 242 -6.35 4.38 -8.89
CA ALA A 242 -7.00 5.24 -9.88
C ALA A 242 -7.40 6.63 -9.35
N GLY A 243 -7.08 6.98 -8.10
CA GLY A 243 -7.50 8.25 -7.50
C GLY A 243 -9.02 8.39 -7.32
N ALA A 244 -9.75 7.27 -7.25
CA ALA A 244 -11.21 7.23 -7.38
C ALA A 244 -11.97 7.01 -6.05
N ALA A 245 -11.31 7.17 -4.89
CA ALA A 245 -11.93 6.91 -3.58
C ALA A 245 -13.17 7.78 -3.33
N GLU A 246 -13.14 9.07 -3.67
CA GLU A 246 -14.29 9.97 -3.49
C GLU A 246 -15.43 9.69 -4.47
N LEU A 247 -15.10 9.36 -5.73
CA LEU A 247 -16.08 8.89 -6.71
C LEU A 247 -16.74 7.58 -6.24
N CYS A 248 -15.97 6.68 -5.64
CA CYS A 248 -16.47 5.42 -5.10
C CYS A 248 -17.44 5.68 -3.95
N ALA A 249 -17.11 6.57 -3.02
CA ALA A 249 -18.01 6.96 -1.93
C ALA A 249 -19.34 7.54 -2.47
N ARG A 250 -19.27 8.45 -3.46
CA ARG A 250 -20.48 8.99 -4.12
C ARG A 250 -21.30 7.90 -4.80
N PHE A 251 -20.65 6.96 -5.49
CA PHE A 251 -21.33 5.84 -6.14
C PHE A 251 -22.02 4.92 -5.13
N VAL A 252 -21.37 4.65 -3.99
CA VAL A 252 -21.94 3.89 -2.88
C VAL A 252 -23.18 4.59 -2.31
N GLU A 253 -23.12 5.90 -2.07
CA GLU A 253 -24.26 6.69 -1.57
C GLU A 253 -25.43 6.71 -2.56
N HIS A 254 -25.15 6.82 -3.87
CA HIS A 254 -26.18 6.86 -4.90
C HIS A 254 -26.87 5.49 -5.10
N THR A 255 -26.11 4.40 -4.99
CA THR A 255 -26.60 3.05 -5.26
C THR A 255 -27.16 2.35 -4.01
N GLY A 256 -26.71 2.72 -2.81
CA GLY A 256 -27.11 2.06 -1.57
C GLY A 256 -26.53 0.66 -1.39
N ILE A 257 -25.56 0.24 -2.21
CA ILE A 257 -25.03 -1.13 -2.19
C ILE A 257 -24.03 -1.29 -1.03
N PRO A 258 -24.17 -2.33 -0.19
CA PRO A 258 -23.19 -2.63 0.86
C PRO A 258 -21.80 -2.98 0.28
N VAL A 259 -20.75 -2.53 0.97
CA VAL A 259 -19.36 -2.59 0.51
C VAL A 259 -18.54 -3.54 1.38
N VAL A 260 -17.91 -4.52 0.74
CA VAL A 260 -16.86 -5.36 1.31
C VAL A 260 -15.51 -4.97 0.73
N HIS A 261 -14.45 -5.21 1.50
CA HIS A 261 -13.11 -4.73 1.17
C HIS A 261 -12.13 -5.89 0.98
N SER A 262 -11.21 -5.75 0.03
CA SER A 262 -9.93 -6.47 0.10
C SER A 262 -9.04 -5.85 1.17
N LEU A 263 -7.96 -6.54 1.57
CA LEU A 263 -6.98 -6.03 2.54
C LEU A 263 -6.43 -4.64 2.15
N LEU A 264 -6.08 -4.47 0.87
CA LEU A 264 -5.52 -3.21 0.35
C LEU A 264 -6.60 -2.16 0.00
N GLY A 265 -7.87 -2.52 0.09
CA GLY A 265 -9.01 -1.61 -0.12
C GLY A 265 -9.67 -1.14 1.18
N LEU A 266 -9.12 -1.50 2.35
CA LEU A 266 -9.75 -1.23 3.66
C LEU A 266 -9.96 0.25 3.95
N ASP A 267 -9.10 1.12 3.42
CA ASP A 267 -9.16 2.55 3.69
C ASP A 267 -10.01 3.34 2.68
N VAL A 268 -10.61 2.69 1.69
CA VAL A 268 -11.37 3.39 0.63
C VAL A 268 -12.64 4.03 1.18
N LEU A 269 -13.36 3.31 2.06
CA LEU A 269 -14.45 3.88 2.83
C LEU A 269 -14.14 3.80 4.33
N PRO A 270 -14.51 4.82 5.11
CA PRO A 270 -14.32 4.77 6.55
C PRO A 270 -15.23 3.71 7.18
N ARG A 271 -14.76 3.09 8.27
CA ARG A 271 -15.50 2.05 9.01
C ARG A 271 -16.83 2.56 9.58
N SER A 272 -16.95 3.86 9.82
CA SER A 272 -18.18 4.52 10.26
C SER A 272 -19.22 4.68 9.16
N HIS A 273 -18.86 4.45 7.89
CA HIS A 273 -19.82 4.55 6.78
C HIS A 273 -20.89 3.46 6.91
N PRO A 274 -22.21 3.79 6.86
CA PRO A 274 -23.28 2.83 7.13
C PRO A 274 -23.31 1.60 6.19
N LEU A 275 -22.71 1.73 5.01
CA LEU A 275 -22.58 0.68 4.00
C LEU A 275 -21.23 -0.04 4.01
N SER A 276 -20.25 0.36 4.83
CA SER A 276 -18.99 -0.39 4.97
C SER A 276 -19.21 -1.62 5.85
N ILE A 277 -19.00 -2.81 5.28
CA ILE A 277 -19.29 -4.08 5.93
C ILE A 277 -18.04 -4.63 6.63
N GLY A 278 -16.91 -4.72 5.94
CA GLY A 278 -15.67 -5.27 6.49
C GLY A 278 -14.79 -5.94 5.44
N MET A 279 -13.68 -6.51 5.90
CA MET A 279 -12.73 -7.23 5.05
C MET A 279 -13.25 -8.63 4.73
N ILE A 280 -13.06 -9.11 3.49
CA ILE A 280 -13.34 -10.49 3.10
C ILE A 280 -12.06 -11.34 3.00
N GLY A 281 -12.23 -12.65 2.85
CA GLY A 281 -11.16 -13.58 2.50
C GLY A 281 -10.71 -14.48 3.64
N ALA A 282 -9.51 -15.05 3.50
CA ALA A 282 -8.94 -16.09 4.33
C ALA A 282 -8.97 -15.77 5.83
N TYR A 283 -8.77 -14.50 6.18
CA TYR A 283 -8.87 -13.96 7.54
C TYR A 283 -9.84 -12.78 7.63
N GLY A 284 -10.75 -12.65 6.65
CA GLY A 284 -11.77 -11.61 6.61
C GLY A 284 -12.77 -11.74 7.77
N ASN A 285 -13.52 -10.67 8.03
CA ASN A 285 -14.55 -10.70 9.05
C ASN A 285 -15.62 -11.76 8.72
N ARG A 286 -16.07 -12.53 9.72
CA ARG A 286 -16.99 -13.67 9.51
C ARG A 286 -18.28 -13.23 8.84
N TRP A 287 -18.87 -12.14 9.32
CA TRP A 287 -20.09 -11.57 8.75
C TRP A 287 -19.91 -11.09 7.30
N ALA A 288 -18.73 -10.56 6.94
CA ALA A 288 -18.44 -10.12 5.58
C ALA A 288 -18.33 -11.32 4.63
N ASN A 289 -17.65 -12.38 5.07
CA ASN A 289 -17.56 -13.62 4.30
C ASN A 289 -18.92 -14.30 4.13
N LEU A 290 -19.75 -14.32 5.18
CA LEU A 290 -21.13 -14.81 5.10
C LEU A 290 -21.99 -13.96 4.17
N ALA A 291 -21.80 -12.63 4.15
CA ALA A 291 -22.49 -11.74 3.22
C ALA A 291 -22.15 -12.08 1.76
N VAL A 292 -20.87 -12.30 1.44
CA VAL A 292 -20.45 -12.73 0.10
C VAL A 292 -21.08 -14.07 -0.27
N GLY A 293 -21.08 -15.05 0.64
CA GLY A 293 -21.71 -16.35 0.39
C GLY A 293 -23.21 -16.30 0.12
N ARG A 294 -23.90 -15.25 0.61
CA ARG A 294 -25.35 -15.02 0.41
C ARG A 294 -25.68 -14.07 -0.74
N SER A 295 -24.67 -13.39 -1.31
CA SER A 295 -24.86 -12.42 -2.39
C SER A 295 -25.32 -13.08 -3.70
N ASP A 296 -26.13 -12.36 -4.47
CA ASP A 296 -26.57 -12.76 -5.81
C ASP A 296 -25.86 -11.97 -6.93
N CYS A 297 -25.19 -10.87 -6.58
CA CYS A 297 -24.45 -10.02 -7.48
C CYS A 297 -23.24 -9.41 -6.78
N ILE A 298 -22.06 -9.42 -7.41
CA ILE A 298 -20.87 -8.73 -6.92
C ILE A 298 -20.31 -7.85 -8.04
N ILE A 299 -20.09 -6.57 -7.74
CA ILE A 299 -19.30 -5.69 -8.59
C ILE A 299 -17.92 -5.55 -7.96
N VAL A 300 -16.91 -6.03 -8.67
CA VAL A 300 -15.52 -5.99 -8.24
C VAL A 300 -14.88 -4.74 -8.83
N LEU A 301 -14.46 -3.81 -7.96
CA LEU A 301 -13.83 -2.55 -8.33
C LEU A 301 -12.34 -2.62 -8.03
N GLY A 302 -11.52 -2.91 -9.05
CA GLY A 302 -10.07 -2.86 -8.94
C GLY A 302 -9.49 -3.84 -7.91
N SER A 303 -10.04 -5.04 -7.85
CA SER A 303 -9.49 -6.16 -7.08
C SER A 303 -9.20 -7.34 -8.00
N ARG A 304 -8.03 -7.96 -7.83
CA ARG A 304 -7.58 -9.13 -8.59
C ARG A 304 -8.22 -10.47 -8.18
N LEU A 305 -9.12 -10.46 -7.19
CA LEU A 305 -9.77 -11.67 -6.65
C LEU A 305 -8.76 -12.79 -6.32
N ASP A 306 -7.68 -12.47 -5.62
CA ASP A 306 -6.64 -13.46 -5.33
C ASP A 306 -7.11 -14.57 -4.38
N ILE A 307 -6.31 -15.63 -4.25
CA ILE A 307 -6.64 -16.79 -3.40
C ILE A 307 -6.92 -16.43 -1.95
N ARG A 308 -6.29 -15.38 -1.40
CA ARG A 308 -6.57 -14.93 -0.04
C ARG A 308 -7.92 -14.22 0.05
N GLN A 309 -8.50 -13.73 -1.03
CA GLN A 309 -9.86 -13.17 -1.05
C GLN A 309 -10.93 -14.22 -1.32
N THR A 310 -10.67 -15.18 -2.22
CA THR A 310 -11.70 -16.14 -2.66
C THR A 310 -11.70 -17.45 -1.89
N GLY A 311 -10.58 -17.79 -1.24
CA GLY A 311 -10.32 -19.15 -0.79
C GLY A 311 -9.99 -20.11 -1.94
N ALA A 312 -9.77 -21.38 -1.61
CA ALA A 312 -9.42 -22.44 -2.56
C ALA A 312 -10.62 -22.90 -3.41
N ASP A 313 -11.82 -22.96 -2.85
CA ASP A 313 -13.04 -23.39 -3.53
C ASP A 313 -13.65 -22.24 -4.38
N THR A 314 -13.11 -22.08 -5.59
CA THR A 314 -13.58 -21.08 -6.56
C THR A 314 -14.96 -21.40 -7.12
N VAL A 315 -15.39 -22.67 -7.10
CA VAL A 315 -16.70 -23.10 -7.62
C VAL A 315 -17.81 -22.60 -6.71
N SER A 316 -17.70 -22.83 -5.40
CA SER A 316 -18.64 -22.29 -4.42
C SER A 316 -18.56 -20.77 -4.32
N TRP A 317 -17.35 -20.20 -4.46
CA TRP A 317 -17.19 -18.75 -4.52
C TRP A 317 -17.86 -18.15 -5.76
N LYS A 318 -17.83 -18.79 -6.93
CA LYS A 318 -18.59 -18.30 -8.09
C LYS A 318 -20.09 -18.54 -7.91
N GLY A 319 -20.49 -19.76 -7.55
CA GLY A 319 -21.89 -20.17 -7.45
C GLY A 319 -22.75 -19.66 -8.62
N ASN A 320 -24.00 -19.31 -8.30
CA ASN A 320 -24.95 -18.74 -9.27
C ASN A 320 -24.95 -17.21 -9.33
N ARG A 321 -24.02 -16.52 -8.64
CA ARG A 321 -24.04 -15.06 -8.54
C ARG A 321 -23.51 -14.40 -9.82
N MET A 322 -24.08 -13.28 -10.19
CA MET A 322 -23.54 -12.41 -11.23
C MET A 322 -22.28 -11.73 -10.71
N ILE A 323 -21.21 -11.70 -11.50
CA ILE A 323 -19.96 -11.03 -11.11
C ILE A 323 -19.54 -10.11 -12.24
N MET A 324 -19.54 -8.80 -11.98
CA MET A 324 -19.01 -7.80 -12.90
C MET A 324 -17.62 -7.42 -12.41
N HIS A 325 -16.60 -7.68 -13.22
CA HIS A 325 -15.22 -7.48 -12.84
C HIS A 325 -14.64 -6.28 -13.59
N ILE A 326 -14.48 -5.17 -12.88
CA ILE A 326 -13.91 -3.93 -13.38
C ILE A 326 -12.43 -3.92 -13.04
N ASP A 327 -11.59 -4.01 -14.06
CA ASP A 327 -10.14 -3.91 -13.91
C ASP A 327 -9.52 -3.25 -15.15
N CYS A 328 -8.47 -2.45 -14.93
CA CYS A 328 -7.69 -1.82 -16.00
C CYS A 328 -6.85 -2.84 -16.79
N ASN A 329 -6.52 -3.96 -16.16
CA ASN A 329 -5.74 -5.03 -16.78
C ASN A 329 -6.66 -6.20 -17.15
N PRO A 330 -6.91 -6.45 -18.46
CA PRO A 330 -7.76 -7.56 -18.88
C PRO A 330 -7.24 -8.93 -18.45
N ALA A 331 -5.93 -9.08 -18.20
CA ALA A 331 -5.33 -10.33 -17.74
C ALA A 331 -5.74 -10.72 -16.30
N GLU A 332 -6.26 -9.78 -15.51
CA GLU A 332 -6.74 -10.08 -14.15
C GLU A 332 -8.18 -10.63 -14.16
N ILE A 333 -8.96 -10.31 -15.18
CA ILE A 333 -10.35 -10.75 -15.29
C ILE A 333 -10.40 -12.20 -15.77
N ASN A 334 -11.23 -13.03 -15.12
CA ASN A 334 -11.30 -14.47 -15.40
C ASN A 334 -9.95 -15.22 -15.26
N SER A 335 -9.00 -14.67 -14.50
CA SER A 335 -7.72 -15.32 -14.19
C SER A 335 -7.85 -16.43 -13.15
N ARG A 336 -8.80 -16.27 -12.21
CA ARG A 336 -9.06 -17.21 -11.12
C ARG A 336 -10.53 -17.59 -11.01
N ILE A 337 -11.40 -16.58 -10.80
CA ILE A 337 -12.84 -16.79 -10.79
C ILE A 337 -13.33 -16.68 -12.24
N LEU A 338 -13.78 -17.79 -12.80
CA LEU A 338 -14.23 -17.87 -14.18
C LEU A 338 -15.71 -17.47 -14.33
N GLY A 339 -16.09 -17.05 -15.53
CA GLY A 339 -17.46 -16.67 -15.87
C GLY A 339 -17.88 -15.32 -15.29
N CYS A 340 -16.93 -14.42 -15.03
CA CYS A 340 -17.19 -13.02 -14.72
C CYS A 340 -17.49 -12.23 -16.00
N THR A 341 -18.42 -11.29 -15.91
CA THR A 341 -18.69 -10.28 -16.93
C THR A 341 -17.57 -9.23 -16.90
N PRO A 342 -16.73 -9.14 -17.94
CA PRO A 342 -15.59 -8.24 -17.93
C PRO A 342 -16.00 -6.79 -18.21
N VAL A 343 -15.42 -5.86 -17.48
CA VAL A 343 -15.44 -4.42 -17.79
C VAL A 343 -14.01 -3.91 -17.77
N VAL A 344 -13.37 -3.90 -18.94
CA VAL A 344 -11.96 -3.47 -19.07
C VAL A 344 -11.90 -1.96 -19.09
N SER A 345 -11.61 -1.38 -17.92
CA SER A 345 -11.55 0.07 -17.69
C SER A 345 -10.73 0.35 -16.44
N ASP A 346 -10.07 1.50 -16.39
CA ASP A 346 -9.66 2.03 -15.10
C ASP A 346 -10.90 2.34 -14.25
N VAL A 347 -10.76 2.24 -12.93
CA VAL A 347 -11.88 2.37 -11.99
C VAL A 347 -12.41 3.81 -11.95
N HIS A 348 -11.57 4.81 -12.20
CA HIS A 348 -11.98 6.21 -12.22
C HIS A 348 -12.95 6.46 -13.38
N GLY A 349 -12.55 6.12 -14.61
CA GLY A 349 -13.38 6.22 -15.81
C GLY A 349 -14.69 5.46 -15.69
N PHE A 350 -14.65 4.25 -15.12
CA PHE A 350 -15.87 3.48 -14.82
C PHE A 350 -16.81 4.23 -13.87
N LEU A 351 -16.31 4.75 -12.75
CA LEU A 351 -17.15 5.43 -11.75
C LEU A 351 -17.69 6.77 -12.27
N VAL A 352 -16.91 7.52 -13.07
CA VAL A 352 -17.38 8.74 -13.74
C VAL A 352 -18.57 8.43 -14.65
N GLN A 353 -18.42 7.44 -15.52
CA GLN A 353 -19.48 7.05 -16.45
C GLN A 353 -20.69 6.46 -15.71
N ALA A 354 -20.46 5.61 -14.70
CA ALA A 354 -21.54 5.04 -13.91
C ALA A 354 -22.36 6.11 -13.17
N LEU A 355 -21.72 7.09 -12.54
CA LEU A 355 -22.41 8.19 -11.88
C LEU A 355 -23.22 9.07 -12.87
N ARG A 356 -22.75 9.20 -14.12
CA ARG A 356 -23.46 9.93 -15.18
C ARG A 356 -24.69 9.18 -15.68
N ASP A 357 -24.55 7.88 -15.92
CA ASP A 357 -25.58 7.05 -16.55
C ASP A 357 -26.59 6.48 -15.54
N CYS A 358 -26.40 6.74 -14.24
CA CYS A 358 -27.23 6.19 -13.19
C CYS A 358 -28.71 6.61 -13.38
N PRO A 359 -29.63 5.65 -13.59
CA PRO A 359 -30.98 5.97 -14.05
C PRO A 359 -31.90 6.60 -12.98
N GLN A 360 -31.53 6.53 -11.68
CA GLN A 360 -32.12 7.24 -10.52
C GLN A 360 -31.47 6.73 -9.20
N THR A 361 -31.49 7.52 -8.12
CA THR A 361 -30.94 7.11 -6.80
C THR A 361 -31.66 5.87 -6.25
N GLN A 362 -30.89 4.85 -5.84
CA GLN A 362 -31.40 3.58 -5.29
C GLN A 362 -31.01 3.38 -3.82
N ALA A 363 -30.63 4.44 -3.12
CA ALA A 363 -30.03 4.41 -1.77
C ALA A 363 -30.76 3.52 -0.74
N HIS A 364 -32.09 3.36 -0.84
CA HIS A 364 -32.89 2.58 0.10
C HIS A 364 -33.29 1.18 -0.39
N LYS A 365 -32.99 0.84 -1.63
CA LYS A 365 -33.41 -0.42 -2.27
C LYS A 365 -32.90 -1.65 -1.52
N TYR A 366 -31.68 -1.60 -1.01
CA TYR A 366 -31.01 -2.74 -0.36
C TYR A 366 -31.03 -2.66 1.17
N SER A 367 -31.93 -1.87 1.75
CA SER A 367 -32.05 -1.70 3.21
C SER A 367 -32.30 -3.02 3.94
N GLY A 368 -33.20 -3.87 3.44
CA GLY A 368 -33.44 -5.21 4.00
C GLY A 368 -32.18 -6.09 3.98
N TRP A 369 -31.44 -6.08 2.88
CA TRP A 369 -30.17 -6.80 2.76
C TRP A 369 -29.12 -6.27 3.74
N LEU A 370 -29.02 -4.95 3.90
CA LEU A 370 -28.12 -4.33 4.85
C LEU A 370 -28.43 -4.72 6.30
N GLU A 371 -29.72 -4.78 6.68
CA GLU A 371 -30.12 -5.24 8.01
C GLU A 371 -29.77 -6.71 8.26
N GLU A 372 -29.91 -7.59 7.26
CA GLU A 372 -29.42 -8.97 7.37
C GLU A 372 -27.91 -9.03 7.65
N ILE A 373 -27.11 -8.22 6.97
CA ILE A 373 -25.66 -8.15 7.20
C ILE A 373 -25.34 -7.60 8.61
N ARG A 374 -26.09 -6.59 9.07
CA ARG A 374 -25.93 -6.02 10.42
C ARG A 374 -26.27 -7.05 11.50
N ALA A 375 -27.30 -7.86 11.29
CA ALA A 375 -27.64 -8.96 12.16
C ALA A 375 -26.50 -9.99 12.22
N LEU A 376 -25.87 -10.32 11.08
CA LEU A 376 -24.69 -11.19 11.04
C LEU A 376 -23.51 -10.61 11.82
N ARG A 377 -23.22 -9.31 11.67
CA ARG A 377 -22.14 -8.65 12.43
C ARG A 377 -22.41 -8.63 13.93
N THR A 378 -23.66 -8.44 14.33
CA THR A 378 -24.08 -8.49 15.74
C THR A 378 -23.97 -9.90 16.31
N GLN A 379 -24.26 -10.92 15.50
CA GLN A 379 -24.13 -12.32 15.88
C GLN A 379 -22.66 -12.76 15.99
N TRP A 380 -21.79 -12.23 15.12
CA TRP A 380 -20.39 -12.64 14.97
C TRP A 380 -19.42 -11.45 15.07
N PRO A 381 -19.42 -10.67 16.15
CA PRO A 381 -18.45 -9.59 16.30
C PRO A 381 -17.03 -10.19 16.39
N ASP A 382 -16.05 -9.49 15.82
CA ASP A 382 -14.65 -9.91 15.77
C ASP A 382 -14.02 -10.06 17.16
N THR A 383 -14.47 -9.29 18.14
CA THR A 383 -14.05 -9.41 19.55
C THR A 383 -14.53 -10.68 20.24
N LEU A 384 -15.42 -11.48 19.63
CA LEU A 384 -15.87 -12.78 20.17
C LEU A 384 -15.34 -13.97 19.35
N GLU A 385 -14.50 -13.74 18.34
CA GLU A 385 -13.86 -14.82 17.57
C GLU A 385 -12.72 -15.48 18.37
N LEU A 386 -12.19 -14.77 19.36
CA LEU A 386 -11.30 -15.30 20.38
C LEU A 386 -12.04 -15.36 21.71
N GLN A 387 -11.92 -16.49 22.40
CA GLN A 387 -12.60 -16.78 23.66
C GLN A 387 -11.56 -17.04 24.75
N ASN A 388 -11.90 -16.68 25.99
CA ASN A 388 -11.07 -16.92 27.18
C ASN A 388 -9.64 -16.35 27.12
N VAL A 389 -9.43 -15.26 26.38
CA VAL A 389 -8.12 -14.61 26.26
C VAL A 389 -7.64 -14.15 27.63
N GLN A 390 -6.46 -14.61 28.04
CA GLN A 390 -5.76 -14.12 29.21
C GLN A 390 -4.85 -12.95 28.79
N GLY A 391 -4.90 -11.85 29.53
CA GLY A 391 -4.13 -10.64 29.20
C GLY A 391 -4.74 -9.84 28.05
N ILE A 392 -3.88 -9.22 27.22
CA ILE A 392 -4.30 -8.26 26.19
C ILE A 392 -5.01 -8.99 25.03
N HIS A 393 -6.29 -8.69 24.82
CA HIS A 393 -7.03 -9.19 23.67
C HIS A 393 -6.71 -8.35 22.41
N PRO A 394 -6.16 -8.95 21.33
CA PRO A 394 -5.64 -8.18 20.20
C PRO A 394 -6.74 -7.42 19.43
N ASN A 395 -7.90 -8.02 19.13
CA ASN A 395 -8.99 -7.31 18.46
C ASN A 395 -9.51 -6.12 19.29
N VAL A 396 -9.76 -6.32 20.59
CA VAL A 396 -10.19 -5.24 21.51
C VAL A 396 -9.14 -4.12 21.56
N PHE A 397 -7.86 -4.47 21.70
CA PHE A 397 -6.76 -3.50 21.69
C PHE A 397 -6.72 -2.69 20.38
N MET A 398 -6.97 -3.30 19.21
CA MET A 398 -7.04 -2.57 17.94
C MET A 398 -8.22 -1.57 17.90
N HIS A 399 -9.39 -1.95 18.42
CA HIS A 399 -10.50 -1.00 18.56
C HIS A 399 -10.10 0.19 19.42
N GLU A 400 -9.56 -0.06 20.62
CA GLU A 400 -9.12 1.00 21.54
C GLU A 400 -8.03 1.89 20.94
N LEU A 401 -7.00 1.30 20.33
CA LEU A 401 -5.93 2.02 19.63
C LEU A 401 -6.51 2.98 18.58
N SER A 402 -7.46 2.50 17.78
CA SER A 402 -8.09 3.33 16.76
C SER A 402 -8.99 4.44 17.34
N GLN A 403 -9.53 4.30 18.56
CA GLN A 403 -10.27 5.37 19.22
C GLN A 403 -9.38 6.55 19.65
N HIS A 404 -8.14 6.28 20.06
CA HIS A 404 -7.15 7.29 20.45
C HIS A 404 -6.45 7.92 19.24
N ALA A 405 -6.33 7.19 18.13
CA ALA A 405 -5.61 7.61 16.93
C ALA A 405 -6.44 8.43 15.92
N ARG A 406 -7.31 9.34 16.41
CA ARG A 406 -8.22 10.15 15.55
C ARG A 406 -7.49 11.06 14.57
N ASN A 407 -6.37 11.63 14.98
CA ASN A 407 -5.59 12.59 14.20
C ASN A 407 -4.47 11.92 13.38
N ALA A 408 -4.38 10.58 13.37
CA ALA A 408 -3.40 9.88 12.57
C ALA A 408 -3.74 10.00 11.08
N ALA A 409 -2.75 10.24 10.23
CA ALA A 409 -2.93 10.19 8.77
C ALA A 409 -3.05 8.76 8.26
N ALA A 410 -2.38 7.80 8.91
CA ALA A 410 -2.33 6.43 8.44
C ALA A 410 -2.01 5.44 9.56
N TYR A 411 -2.42 4.19 9.32
CA TYR A 411 -1.89 3.00 9.96
C TYR A 411 -1.01 2.27 8.95
N VAL A 412 0.24 2.03 9.32
CA VAL A 412 1.20 1.26 8.53
C VAL A 412 1.49 -0.02 9.29
N VAL A 413 1.07 -1.14 8.71
CA VAL A 413 0.98 -2.43 9.41
C VAL A 413 1.90 -3.44 8.76
N ASP A 414 2.71 -4.11 9.58
CA ASP A 414 3.64 -5.15 9.14
C ASP A 414 2.92 -6.48 8.87
N VAL A 415 3.67 -7.52 8.55
CA VAL A 415 3.11 -8.81 8.12
C VAL A 415 3.09 -9.82 9.26
N GLY A 416 1.95 -10.50 9.46
CA GLY A 416 1.77 -11.53 10.47
C GLY A 416 0.36 -11.54 11.07
N GLN A 417 0.19 -12.07 12.29
CA GLN A 417 -1.11 -12.09 12.95
C GLN A 417 -1.63 -10.68 13.28
N HIS A 418 -0.73 -9.79 13.72
CA HIS A 418 -1.03 -8.37 13.97
C HIS A 418 -1.59 -7.66 12.74
N GLN A 419 -1.14 -8.04 11.53
CA GLN A 419 -1.69 -7.55 10.26
C GLN A 419 -3.19 -7.85 10.15
N MET A 420 -3.57 -9.08 10.47
CA MET A 420 -4.93 -9.54 10.34
C MET A 420 -5.82 -8.99 11.46
N TRP A 421 -5.36 -8.96 12.70
CA TRP A 421 -6.10 -8.31 13.79
C TRP A 421 -6.32 -6.82 13.52
N ALA A 422 -5.31 -6.11 13.00
CA ALA A 422 -5.45 -4.72 12.59
C ALA A 422 -6.49 -4.57 11.46
N ALA A 423 -6.41 -5.41 10.43
CA ALA A 423 -7.32 -5.39 9.29
C ALA A 423 -8.78 -5.73 9.67
N GLN A 424 -8.99 -6.60 10.66
CA GLN A 424 -10.33 -6.98 11.15
C GLN A 424 -10.98 -5.87 11.97
N SER A 425 -10.20 -5.22 12.83
CA SER A 425 -10.71 -4.49 14.00
C SER A 425 -10.40 -2.99 14.04
N LEU A 426 -9.42 -2.48 13.28
CA LEU A 426 -9.18 -1.03 13.25
C LEU A 426 -10.40 -0.29 12.67
N GLU A 427 -10.81 0.78 13.34
CA GLU A 427 -11.89 1.66 12.89
C GLU A 427 -11.33 2.87 12.14
N LEU A 428 -10.96 2.64 10.87
CA LEU A 428 -10.43 3.67 9.98
C LEU A 428 -11.46 4.80 9.78
N ARG A 429 -11.01 6.05 9.95
CA ARG A 429 -11.83 7.24 9.70
C ARG A 429 -11.59 7.82 8.31
N ALA A 430 -12.47 8.72 7.89
CA ALA A 430 -12.33 9.41 6.61
C ALA A 430 -10.98 10.13 6.56
N GLY A 431 -10.26 9.98 5.45
CA GLY A 431 -8.92 10.54 5.26
C GLY A 431 -7.77 9.72 5.86
N GLN A 432 -8.04 8.75 6.74
CA GLN A 432 -7.00 7.85 7.24
C GLN A 432 -6.67 6.78 6.20
N ARG A 433 -5.38 6.43 6.09
CA ARG A 433 -4.89 5.40 5.18
C ARG A 433 -4.56 4.10 5.92
N PHE A 434 -4.62 2.98 5.22
CA PHE A 434 -4.18 1.67 5.70
C PHE A 434 -3.15 1.11 4.73
N LEU A 435 -1.90 1.03 5.15
CA LEU A 435 -0.79 0.59 4.31
C LEU A 435 -0.19 -0.68 4.88
N THR A 436 -0.03 -1.70 4.04
CA THR A 436 0.62 -2.95 4.39
C THR A 436 1.18 -3.64 3.15
N SER A 437 2.14 -4.56 3.31
CA SER A 437 2.58 -5.44 2.24
C SER A 437 1.62 -6.61 2.09
N GLY A 438 0.80 -6.60 1.04
CA GLY A 438 -0.28 -7.56 0.85
C GLY A 438 0.12 -8.74 -0.04
N GLY A 439 0.49 -8.45 -1.29
CA GLY A 439 0.79 -9.43 -2.31
C GLY A 439 2.11 -10.16 -2.08
N MET A 440 3.18 -9.42 -1.76
CA MET A 440 4.47 -10.01 -1.39
C MET A 440 4.46 -10.55 0.04
N GLY A 441 3.73 -9.88 0.95
CA GLY A 441 3.76 -10.20 2.37
C GLY A 441 5.15 -10.02 2.98
N ALA A 442 5.84 -8.92 2.63
CA ALA A 442 7.20 -8.67 3.11
C ALA A 442 7.21 -8.18 4.57
N MET A 443 7.74 -8.99 5.48
CA MET A 443 8.03 -8.56 6.85
C MET A 443 9.10 -7.45 6.87
N GLY A 444 9.01 -6.54 7.83
CA GLY A 444 9.91 -5.39 7.96
C GLY A 444 9.48 -4.19 7.12
N PHE A 445 8.29 -4.26 6.50
CA PHE A 445 7.73 -3.20 5.68
C PHE A 445 7.36 -1.95 6.48
N SER A 446 6.83 -2.12 7.69
CA SER A 446 6.00 -1.09 8.33
C SER A 446 6.77 0.14 8.79
N LEU A 447 7.93 -0.05 9.43
CA LEU A 447 8.72 1.07 9.94
C LEU A 447 9.28 1.96 8.82
N PRO A 448 9.91 1.42 7.76
CA PRO A 448 10.37 2.27 6.65
C PRO A 448 9.22 2.86 5.84
N ALA A 449 8.14 2.11 5.58
CA ALA A 449 6.96 2.65 4.91
C ALA A 449 6.36 3.83 5.69
N ALA A 450 6.30 3.74 7.03
CA ALA A 450 5.81 4.83 7.87
C ALA A 450 6.69 6.07 7.84
N ILE A 451 8.01 5.93 7.64
CA ILE A 451 8.90 7.07 7.40
C ILE A 451 8.46 7.82 6.13
N GLY A 452 8.24 7.10 5.04
CA GLY A 452 7.74 7.67 3.78
C GLY A 452 6.37 8.33 3.95
N THR A 453 5.42 7.63 4.58
CA THR A 453 4.07 8.15 4.86
C THR A 453 4.11 9.42 5.71
N ALA A 454 4.92 9.45 6.76
CA ALA A 454 4.97 10.60 7.68
C ALA A 454 5.51 11.85 7.00
N LEU A 455 6.48 11.72 6.07
CA LEU A 455 7.04 12.86 5.33
C LEU A 455 6.01 13.57 4.46
N VAL A 456 5.08 12.82 3.86
CA VAL A 456 4.03 13.38 2.98
C VAL A 456 2.71 13.69 3.71
N SER A 457 2.61 13.37 5.00
CA SER A 457 1.38 13.55 5.80
C SER A 457 1.49 14.59 6.91
N ARG A 458 2.64 15.27 7.05
CA ARG A 458 2.85 16.25 8.12
C ARG A 458 1.76 17.33 8.12
N PRO A 459 1.33 17.80 9.31
CA PRO A 459 1.86 17.47 10.64
C PRO A 459 1.20 16.24 11.30
N HIS A 460 0.37 15.49 10.59
CA HIS A 460 -0.40 14.38 11.18
C HIS A 460 0.50 13.18 11.52
N PRO A 461 0.34 12.56 12.71
CA PRO A 461 1.10 11.38 13.08
C PRO A 461 0.78 10.15 12.24
N VAL A 462 1.68 9.17 12.24
CA VAL A 462 1.48 7.87 11.58
C VAL A 462 1.62 6.77 12.63
N VAL A 463 0.66 5.84 12.65
CA VAL A 463 0.69 4.69 13.57
C VAL A 463 1.38 3.53 12.88
N VAL A 464 2.42 2.98 13.50
CA VAL A 464 3.10 1.75 13.06
C VAL A 464 2.59 0.61 13.91
N ILE A 465 2.15 -0.48 13.29
CA ILE A 465 1.76 -1.70 14.00
C ILE A 465 2.59 -2.84 13.47
N ALA A 466 3.46 -3.40 14.31
CA ALA A 466 4.37 -4.47 13.93
C ALA A 466 4.33 -5.61 14.95
N GLY A 467 4.68 -6.82 14.50
CA GLY A 467 5.07 -7.91 15.38
C GLY A 467 6.56 -7.81 15.71
N ASP A 468 6.96 -8.39 16.84
CA ASP A 468 8.36 -8.51 17.28
C ASP A 468 9.31 -8.99 16.16
N GLY A 469 8.99 -10.09 15.49
CA GLY A 469 9.82 -10.65 14.42
C GLY A 469 9.94 -9.75 13.19
N SER A 470 8.86 -9.06 12.82
CA SER A 470 8.86 -8.18 11.64
C SER A 470 9.60 -6.87 11.92
N PHE A 471 9.39 -6.30 13.11
CA PHE A 471 10.01 -5.04 13.51
C PHE A 471 11.55 -5.13 13.54
N GLN A 472 12.09 -6.28 13.94
CA GLN A 472 13.52 -6.54 14.00
C GLN A 472 14.23 -6.39 12.64
N LEU A 473 13.54 -6.64 11.52
CA LEU A 473 14.15 -6.69 10.19
C LEU A 473 14.63 -5.34 9.66
N ASN A 474 14.01 -4.23 10.10
CA ASN A 474 14.40 -2.87 9.72
C ASN A 474 14.54 -1.93 10.92
N ILE A 475 14.86 -2.46 12.10
CA ILE A 475 14.94 -1.71 13.37
C ILE A 475 15.95 -0.57 13.32
N GLN A 476 16.99 -0.68 12.48
CA GLN A 476 17.99 0.38 12.26
C GLN A 476 17.37 1.71 11.81
N GLU A 477 16.18 1.67 11.19
CA GLU A 477 15.50 2.88 10.72
C GLU A 477 14.89 3.72 11.85
N LEU A 478 14.91 3.25 13.10
CA LEU A 478 14.61 4.09 14.27
C LEU A 478 15.51 5.33 14.32
N GLN A 479 16.77 5.22 13.89
CA GLN A 479 17.67 6.37 13.80
C GLN A 479 17.22 7.35 12.72
N THR A 480 16.65 6.86 11.61
CA THR A 480 16.06 7.71 10.55
C THR A 480 14.85 8.47 11.08
N VAL A 481 14.00 7.83 11.91
CA VAL A 481 12.86 8.46 12.58
C VAL A 481 13.32 9.62 13.47
N VAL A 482 14.32 9.37 14.32
CA VAL A 482 14.84 10.35 15.28
C VAL A 482 15.50 11.52 14.56
N ARG A 483 16.41 11.24 13.61
CA ARG A 483 17.14 12.28 12.86
C ARG A 483 16.19 13.22 12.13
N ASN A 484 15.12 12.69 11.56
CA ASN A 484 14.14 13.47 10.80
C ASN A 484 12.98 14.01 11.67
N ARG A 485 12.94 13.71 12.98
CA ARG A 485 11.87 14.11 13.90
C ARG A 485 10.49 13.73 13.36
N LEU A 486 10.30 12.45 13.04
CA LEU A 486 9.04 11.97 12.46
C LEU A 486 8.03 11.60 13.56
N PRO A 487 6.75 12.03 13.43
CA PRO A 487 5.72 11.80 14.44
C PRO A 487 5.15 10.38 14.34
N LEU A 488 5.97 9.37 14.61
CA LEU A 488 5.56 7.96 14.54
C LEU A 488 5.06 7.44 15.90
N LYS A 489 3.87 6.84 15.92
CA LYS A 489 3.32 6.13 17.08
C LYS A 489 3.50 4.64 16.85
N ILE A 490 4.55 4.08 17.42
CA ILE A 490 4.99 2.71 17.13
C ILE A 490 4.40 1.76 18.15
N VAL A 491 3.65 0.76 17.69
CA VAL A 491 3.03 -0.26 18.52
C VAL A 491 3.59 -1.61 18.11
N ILE A 492 4.28 -2.30 19.03
CA ILE A 492 4.87 -3.61 18.78
C ILE A 492 4.06 -4.65 19.55
N LEU A 493 3.34 -5.51 18.84
CA LEU A 493 2.67 -6.67 19.42
C LEU A 493 3.72 -7.76 19.63
N HIS A 494 4.23 -7.83 20.86
CA HIS A 494 5.31 -8.73 21.26
C HIS A 494 4.70 -10.01 21.84
N ASN A 495 4.75 -11.09 21.07
CA ASN A 495 4.22 -12.40 21.46
C ASN A 495 5.30 -13.47 21.57
N HIS A 496 6.58 -13.10 21.50
CA HIS A 496 7.74 -13.99 21.59
C HIS A 496 7.69 -15.14 20.57
N CYS A 497 7.07 -14.95 19.40
CA CYS A 497 7.04 -15.97 18.36
C CYS A 497 6.73 -15.44 16.96
N HIS A 498 7.05 -16.22 15.93
CA HIS A 498 6.49 -16.00 14.60
C HIS A 498 5.04 -16.52 14.52
N GLY A 499 4.11 -15.76 15.12
CA GLY A 499 2.74 -16.20 15.41
C GLY A 499 1.94 -16.78 14.23
N MET A 500 2.06 -16.22 13.02
CA MET A 500 1.33 -16.73 11.84
C MET A 500 1.82 -18.13 11.44
N VAL A 501 3.14 -18.34 11.44
CA VAL A 501 3.75 -19.64 11.12
C VAL A 501 3.51 -20.62 12.28
N ARG A 502 3.53 -20.13 13.52
CA ARG A 502 3.20 -20.91 14.71
C ARG A 502 1.76 -21.45 14.63
N GLN A 503 0.78 -20.63 14.23
CA GLN A 503 -0.59 -21.07 13.99
C GLN A 503 -0.66 -22.17 12.92
N PHE A 504 0.09 -22.07 11.82
CA PHE A 504 0.19 -23.16 10.83
C PHE A 504 0.81 -24.44 11.42
N GLN A 505 1.81 -24.34 12.29
CA GLN A 505 2.38 -25.50 12.98
C GLN A 505 1.38 -26.18 13.92
N GLU A 506 0.47 -25.43 14.53
CA GLU A 506 -0.64 -26.01 15.30
C GLU A 506 -1.62 -26.76 14.40
N THR A 507 -1.93 -26.20 13.24
CA THR A 507 -2.90 -26.80 12.32
C THR A 507 -2.34 -28.04 11.61
N TYR A 508 -1.09 -28.02 11.18
CA TYR A 508 -0.55 -29.03 10.25
C TYR A 508 0.54 -29.93 10.83
N PHE A 509 1.26 -29.45 11.85
CA PHE A 509 2.52 -30.09 12.26
C PHE A 509 2.49 -30.54 13.72
N GLU A 510 1.33 -30.92 14.24
CA GLU A 510 1.14 -31.44 15.60
C GLU A 510 1.78 -30.53 16.67
N LYS A 511 1.72 -29.21 16.47
CA LYS A 511 2.30 -28.22 17.39
C LYS A 511 3.83 -28.34 17.54
N ARG A 512 4.53 -28.81 16.51
CA ARG A 512 6.00 -28.78 16.45
C ARG A 512 6.48 -27.36 16.13
N TYR A 513 6.81 -26.59 17.16
CA TYR A 513 7.09 -25.15 17.09
C TYR A 513 8.53 -24.77 16.72
N GLN A 514 9.16 -25.53 15.83
CA GLN A 514 10.53 -25.30 15.41
C GLN A 514 10.66 -23.92 14.75
N SER A 515 11.65 -23.12 15.19
CA SER A 515 12.00 -21.79 14.64
C SER A 515 10.91 -20.71 14.74
N THR A 516 9.77 -21.00 15.37
CA THR A 516 8.72 -20.03 15.65
C THR A 516 8.60 -19.74 17.14
N VAL A 517 8.78 -20.75 17.99
CA VAL A 517 8.87 -20.64 19.46
C VAL A 517 10.20 -21.23 19.92
N TRP A 518 10.52 -22.45 19.51
CA TRP A 518 11.78 -23.10 19.89
C TRP A 518 12.94 -22.53 19.08
N GLY A 519 13.90 -21.93 19.77
CA GLY A 519 15.03 -21.24 19.15
C GLY A 519 14.68 -19.82 18.65
N TYR A 520 13.47 -19.34 18.89
CA TYR A 520 13.11 -17.95 18.67
C TYR A 520 13.42 -17.12 19.93
N SER A 521 13.91 -15.90 19.72
CA SER A 521 14.04 -14.90 20.77
C SER A 521 13.93 -13.51 20.14
N ALA A 522 13.40 -12.56 20.90
CA ALA A 522 13.33 -11.16 20.51
C ALA A 522 13.89 -10.29 21.65
N PRO A 523 14.50 -9.14 21.34
CA PRO A 523 15.01 -8.23 22.35
C PRO A 523 13.89 -7.44 23.04
N ASP A 524 14.26 -6.67 24.06
CA ASP A 524 13.38 -5.66 24.65
C ASP A 524 13.36 -4.42 23.74
N PHE A 525 12.26 -4.25 22.99
CA PHE A 525 12.12 -3.15 22.05
C PHE A 525 11.89 -1.80 22.73
N ALA A 526 11.33 -1.77 23.94
CA ALA A 526 11.21 -0.54 24.71
C ALA A 526 12.59 0.01 25.07
N ARG A 527 13.48 -0.85 25.58
CA ARG A 527 14.88 -0.47 25.86
C ARG A 527 15.66 -0.09 24.61
N ILE A 528 15.44 -0.80 23.49
CA ILE A 528 16.07 -0.43 22.22
C ILE A 528 15.60 0.95 21.75
N ALA A 529 14.30 1.23 21.83
CA ALA A 529 13.75 2.53 21.46
C ALA A 529 14.36 3.66 22.30
N GLU A 530 14.49 3.45 23.61
CA GLU A 530 15.18 4.39 24.51
C GLU A 530 16.64 4.61 24.11
N ALA A 531 17.35 3.56 23.69
CA ALA A 531 18.73 3.66 23.21
C ALA A 531 18.87 4.52 21.94
N TYR A 532 17.84 4.56 21.08
CA TYR A 532 17.76 5.49 19.95
C TYR A 532 17.25 6.89 20.34
N GLY A 533 16.80 7.10 21.58
CA GLY A 533 16.24 8.37 22.06
C GLY A 533 14.74 8.54 21.85
N ILE A 534 14.01 7.44 21.67
CA ILE A 534 12.54 7.41 21.57
C ILE A 534 11.97 6.97 22.91
N GLN A 535 11.01 7.74 23.44
CA GLN A 535 10.34 7.33 24.68
C GLN A 535 9.52 6.07 24.46
N ALA A 536 9.65 5.11 25.36
CA ALA A 536 8.96 3.84 25.26
C ALA A 536 8.31 3.40 26.57
N ARG A 537 7.26 2.59 26.45
CA ARG A 537 6.62 1.90 27.57
C ARG A 537 6.21 0.49 27.15
N THR A 538 6.01 -0.37 28.14
CA THR A 538 5.52 -1.74 27.95
C THR A 538 4.15 -1.89 28.60
N LEU A 539 3.18 -2.42 27.85
CA LEU A 539 1.84 -2.78 28.30
C LEU A 539 1.79 -4.29 28.54
N THR A 540 1.51 -4.69 29.78
CA THR A 540 1.31 -6.10 30.19
C THR A 540 -0.05 -6.36 30.80
N ASP A 541 -0.61 -5.38 31.52
CA ASP A 541 -1.90 -5.50 32.20
C ASP A 541 -3.00 -4.83 31.35
N PRO A 542 -4.07 -5.56 30.95
CA PRO A 542 -5.18 -4.98 30.19
C PRO A 542 -5.83 -3.76 30.82
N SER A 543 -5.81 -3.64 32.15
CA SER A 543 -6.38 -2.48 32.85
C SER A 543 -5.63 -1.17 32.60
N GLU A 544 -4.36 -1.25 32.17
CA GLU A 544 -3.50 -0.09 31.86
C GLU A 544 -3.64 0.38 30.40
N THR A 545 -4.41 -0.33 29.57
CA THR A 545 -4.48 -0.09 28.11
C THR A 545 -4.88 1.35 27.78
N ASP A 546 -5.96 1.87 28.38
CA ASP A 546 -6.41 3.25 28.11
C ASP A 546 -5.38 4.30 28.54
N GLU A 547 -4.72 4.10 29.70
CA GLU A 547 -3.69 5.02 30.18
C GLU A 547 -2.50 5.07 29.20
N LEU A 548 -2.00 3.90 28.79
CA LEU A 548 -0.84 3.82 27.92
C LEU A 548 -1.14 4.27 26.49
N LEU A 549 -2.36 4.05 26.01
CA LEU A 549 -2.81 4.64 24.75
C LEU A 549 -2.88 6.18 24.87
N ARG A 550 -3.43 6.75 25.96
CA ARG A 550 -3.36 8.21 26.17
C ARG A 550 -1.93 8.72 26.23
N TRP A 551 -1.03 8.00 26.92
CA TRP A 551 0.39 8.33 26.98
C TRP A 551 1.04 8.38 25.58
N LEU A 552 0.73 7.41 24.70
CA LEU A 552 1.24 7.34 23.33
C LEU A 552 0.91 8.58 22.49
N TRP A 553 -0.13 9.33 22.87
CA TRP A 553 -0.61 10.54 22.20
C TRP A 553 -0.31 11.84 22.95
N THR A 554 0.42 11.80 24.07
CA THR A 554 0.73 12.99 24.88
C THR A 554 1.48 14.08 24.12
N ASP A 555 2.41 13.70 23.25
CA ASP A 555 3.07 14.62 22.32
C ASP A 555 2.94 14.06 20.89
N PRO A 556 1.89 14.43 20.13
CA PRO A 556 1.66 13.92 18.79
C PRO A 556 2.83 14.16 17.83
N ALA A 557 3.64 15.20 18.06
CA ALA A 557 4.75 15.56 17.17
C ALA A 557 6.00 14.69 17.36
N LYS A 558 6.12 13.97 18.48
CA LYS A 558 7.29 13.13 18.78
C LYS A 558 7.04 11.65 18.49
N PRO A 559 8.10 10.90 18.09
CA PRO A 559 8.01 9.47 18.06
C PRO A 559 7.88 8.90 19.47
N GLN A 560 7.02 7.90 19.63
CA GLN A 560 6.83 7.15 20.88
C GLN A 560 6.58 5.69 20.54
N LEU A 561 7.08 4.78 21.39
CA LEU A 561 6.94 3.34 21.21
C LEU A 561 6.17 2.69 22.37
N LEU A 562 5.17 1.88 22.05
CA LEU A 562 4.44 1.05 22.99
C LEU A 562 4.68 -0.41 22.65
N GLN A 563 5.40 -1.12 23.51
CA GLN A 563 5.55 -2.57 23.42
C GLN A 563 4.36 -3.22 24.13
N VAL A 564 3.53 -3.96 23.40
CA VAL A 564 2.33 -4.62 23.92
C VAL A 564 2.58 -6.10 24.03
N MET A 565 2.64 -6.61 25.25
CA MET A 565 2.83 -8.02 25.50
C MET A 565 1.51 -8.77 25.29
N ILE A 566 1.50 -9.73 24.37
CA ILE A 566 0.33 -10.56 24.09
C ILE A 566 0.68 -12.05 24.24
N ASP A 567 -0.32 -12.87 24.53
CA ASP A 567 -0.10 -14.31 24.75
C ASP A 567 0.41 -15.00 23.46
N PRO A 568 1.55 -15.73 23.53
CA PRO A 568 2.13 -16.49 22.43
C PRO A 568 1.23 -17.59 21.86
N GLN A 569 0.08 -17.92 22.47
CA GLN A 569 -0.85 -18.95 22.01
C GLN A 569 -2.04 -18.39 21.21
N LEU A 570 -2.22 -17.07 21.16
CA LEU A 570 -3.36 -16.47 20.47
C LEU A 570 -3.29 -16.67 18.96
N ASN A 571 -4.43 -16.99 18.35
CA ASN A 571 -4.56 -17.23 16.91
C ASN A 571 -5.37 -16.12 16.25
N VAL A 572 -5.31 -16.05 14.92
CA VAL A 572 -6.19 -15.16 14.15
C VAL A 572 -7.42 -15.95 13.75
N TYR A 573 -8.57 -15.49 14.21
CA TYR A 573 -9.89 -15.96 13.80
C TYR A 573 -10.79 -14.78 13.42
N PRO A 574 -11.80 -14.99 12.56
CA PRO A 574 -12.07 -16.24 11.84
C PRO A 574 -10.99 -16.52 10.79
N LYS A 575 -10.86 -17.78 10.39
CA LYS A 575 -10.02 -18.21 9.27
C LYS A 575 -10.83 -19.15 8.38
N ILE A 576 -10.85 -18.98 7.06
CA ILE A 576 -11.52 -19.93 6.16
C ILE A 576 -10.95 -21.33 6.42
N ALA A 577 -11.82 -22.29 6.71
CA ALA A 577 -11.39 -23.67 6.90
C ALA A 577 -10.90 -24.22 5.56
N PHE A 578 -9.69 -24.78 5.53
CA PHE A 578 -9.09 -25.19 4.27
C PHE A 578 -9.93 -26.23 3.52
N GLY A 579 -9.99 -26.06 2.19
CA GLY A 579 -10.81 -26.87 1.29
C GLY A 579 -12.32 -26.63 1.41
N ARG A 580 -12.78 -25.81 2.36
CA ARG A 580 -14.20 -25.50 2.55
C ARG A 580 -14.61 -24.23 1.79
N PRO A 581 -15.92 -24.06 1.54
CA PRO A 581 -16.48 -22.78 1.12
C PRO A 581 -16.11 -21.64 2.07
N MET A 582 -16.01 -20.41 1.55
CA MET A 582 -15.66 -19.22 2.34
C MET A 582 -16.59 -18.95 3.54
N THR A 583 -17.81 -19.49 3.53
CA THR A 583 -18.78 -19.38 4.64
C THR A 583 -18.47 -20.29 5.82
N GLU A 584 -17.59 -21.28 5.65
CA GLU A 584 -17.17 -22.21 6.69
C GLU A 584 -15.78 -21.80 7.20
N MET A 585 -15.75 -21.22 8.39
CA MET A 585 -14.54 -20.65 8.97
C MET A 585 -14.26 -21.23 10.36
N GLU A 586 -12.99 -21.53 10.63
CA GLU A 586 -12.43 -21.78 11.95
C GLU A 586 -12.72 -20.58 12.88
N PRO A 587 -12.91 -20.80 14.20
CA PRO A 587 -12.78 -22.09 14.89
C PRO A 587 -14.04 -22.97 14.82
N HIS A 588 -15.14 -22.51 14.21
CA HIS A 588 -16.43 -23.22 14.18
C HIS A 588 -16.53 -24.32 13.12
N ALA A 589 -15.75 -24.22 12.04
CA ALA A 589 -15.63 -25.25 11.01
C ALA A 589 -14.26 -25.94 11.08
N LYS A 590 -14.18 -27.18 10.58
CA LYS A 590 -12.93 -27.93 10.47
C LYS A 590 -12.50 -28.04 9.00
N PRO A 591 -11.20 -27.94 8.69
CA PRO A 591 -10.66 -28.25 7.36
C PRO A 591 -11.12 -29.63 6.84
N ILE A 592 -11.32 -29.79 5.52
CA ILE A 592 -11.68 -31.08 4.90
C ILE A 592 -10.51 -32.06 4.96
N GLU A 593 -9.32 -31.55 4.71
CA GLU A 593 -8.04 -32.26 4.81
C GLU A 593 -7.12 -31.46 5.73
N GLN A 594 -6.08 -32.08 6.29
CA GLN A 594 -4.91 -31.29 6.71
C GLN A 594 -4.39 -30.60 5.43
N GLU A 595 -4.04 -29.30 5.46
CA GLU A 595 -3.33 -28.68 4.33
C GLU A 595 -2.03 -29.47 4.13
N GLY A 596 -2.05 -30.47 3.26
CA GLY A 596 -0.93 -31.34 2.97
C GLY A 596 0.02 -30.60 2.07
N THR A 597 1.08 -30.04 2.69
CA THR A 597 2.38 -29.58 2.17
C THR A 597 2.44 -28.95 0.79
#